data_AF-A0A445CVQ1-F1
#
_entry.id   AF-A0A445CVQ1-F1
#
_cell.length_a   1.000
_cell.length_b   1.000
_cell.length_c   1.000
_cell.angle_alpha   90.00
_cell.angle_beta   90.00
_cell.angle_gamma   90.00
#
_symmetry.space_group_name_H-M   'P 1'
#
loop_
_entity.id
_entity.type
_entity.pdbx_description
1 polymer ?
#
loop_
_entity_poly.entity_id
_entity_poly.type
_entity_poly.pdbx_seq_one_letter_code
_entity_poly.pdbx_strand_id
1 'polypeptide(L)'
;MYETYLSRCSQKVAQDCRDEIHSSVVYGNQTVTVKCCSNLVNVVGKQCYDDMSKYVATLPNLMPKKDEILQRSKNVWNACATH
;
A
#
# COMPACT_ATOMS: atom_id res chain seq x y z
N MET A 1 7.89 -9.30 16.84
CA MET A 1 8.05 -10.01 15.56
C MET A 1 7.58 -9.10 14.43
N TYR A 2 8.22 -9.15 13.27
CA TYR A 2 7.95 -8.26 12.12
C TYR A 2 6.50 -8.40 11.60
N GLU A 3 5.94 -9.60 11.58
CA GLU A 3 4.55 -9.84 11.16
C GLU A 3 3.52 -9.16 12.07
N THR A 4 3.75 -9.14 13.39
CA THR A 4 2.89 -8.40 14.34
C THR A 4 2.90 -6.90 14.05
N TYR A 5 4.04 -6.36 13.64
CA TYR A 5 4.15 -4.96 13.23
C TYR A 5 3.34 -4.69 11.95
N LEU A 6 3.50 -5.52 10.92
CA LEU A 6 2.75 -5.40 9.67
C LEU A 6 1.24 -5.55 9.88
N SER A 7 0.81 -6.44 10.78
CA SER A 7 -0.59 -6.60 11.16
C SER A 7 -1.16 -5.32 11.80
N ARG A 8 -0.41 -4.66 12.69
CA ARG A 8 -0.83 -3.35 13.23
C ARG A 8 -0.85 -2.25 12.18
N CYS A 9 0.07 -2.28 11.21
CA CYS A 9 0.04 -1.36 10.08
C CYS A 9 -1.20 -1.57 9.21
N SER A 10 -1.57 -2.82 8.91
CA SER A 10 -2.72 -3.12 8.06
C SER A 10 -4.05 -2.77 8.74
N GLN A 11 -4.11 -2.85 10.07
CA GLN A 11 -5.27 -2.40 10.85
C GLN A 11 -5.55 -0.90 10.74
N LYS A 12 -4.54 -0.07 10.41
CA LYS A 12 -4.73 1.37 10.19
C LYS A 12 -5.37 1.71 8.84
N VAL A 13 -5.28 0.79 7.88
CA VAL A 13 -5.90 0.95 6.56
C VAL A 13 -7.41 0.78 6.73
N ALA A 14 -8.15 1.83 6.40
CA ALA A 14 -9.61 1.82 6.43
C ALA A 14 -10.15 0.67 5.57
N GLN A 15 -11.15 -0.05 6.06
CA GLN A 15 -11.62 -1.31 5.45
C GLN A 15 -12.02 -1.13 3.98
N ASP A 16 -12.68 -0.03 3.66
CA ASP A 16 -13.13 0.36 2.32
C ASP A 16 -11.99 0.83 1.40
N CYS A 17 -10.81 1.11 1.94
CA CYS A 17 -9.62 1.50 1.18
C CYS A 17 -8.69 0.34 0.85
N ARG A 18 -8.87 -0.82 1.49
CA ARG A 18 -7.95 -1.97 1.37
C ARG A 18 -7.87 -2.49 -0.05
N ASP A 19 -9.01 -2.77 -0.67
CA ASP A 19 -9.07 -3.35 -2.02
C ASP A 19 -8.56 -2.38 -3.07
N GLU A 20 -8.87 -1.09 -2.90
CA GLU A 20 -8.43 -0.02 -3.79
C GLU A 20 -6.91 0.17 -3.76
N ILE A 21 -6.32 0.27 -2.57
CA ILE A 21 -4.87 0.38 -2.39
C ILE A 21 -4.18 -0.89 -2.91
N HIS A 22 -4.67 -2.07 -2.51
CA HIS A 22 -4.11 -3.34 -2.94
C HIS A 22 -4.12 -3.47 -4.47
N SER A 23 -5.26 -3.18 -5.12
CA SER A 23 -5.38 -3.31 -6.57
C SER A 23 -4.54 -2.27 -7.32
N SER A 24 -4.47 -1.05 -6.82
CA SER A 24 -3.60 0.00 -7.38
C SER A 24 -2.12 -0.40 -7.33
N VAL A 25 -1.68 -1.04 -6.24
CA VAL A 25 -0.29 -1.46 -6.05
C VAL A 25 0.04 -2.75 -6.80
N VAL A 26 -0.81 -3.78 -6.70
CA VAL A 26 -0.55 -5.11 -7.24
C VAL A 26 -0.87 -5.21 -8.74
N TYR A 27 -2.00 -4.65 -9.16
CA TYR A 27 -2.48 -4.75 -10.54
C TYR A 27 -2.27 -3.47 -11.35
N GLY A 28 -2.24 -2.30 -10.70
CA GLY A 28 -2.07 -1.01 -11.39
C GLY A 28 -3.27 -0.62 -12.25
N ASN A 29 -4.44 -1.20 -12.00
CA ASN A 29 -5.67 -1.01 -12.79
C ASN A 29 -6.69 -0.08 -12.11
N GLN A 30 -6.35 0.47 -10.96
CA GLN A 30 -7.20 1.37 -10.17
C GLN A 30 -6.40 2.60 -9.72
N THR A 31 -7.12 3.67 -9.46
CA THR A 31 -6.62 4.90 -8.83
C THR A 31 -7.11 4.97 -7.40
N VAL A 32 -6.27 5.48 -6.49
CA VAL A 32 -6.67 5.68 -5.10
C VAL A 32 -7.49 6.97 -4.97
N THR A 33 -8.68 6.88 -4.38
CA THR A 33 -9.59 7.99 -4.12
C THR A 33 -9.02 8.95 -3.09
N VAL A 34 -9.48 10.21 -3.11
CA VAL A 34 -9.03 11.24 -2.15
C VAL A 34 -9.27 10.80 -0.69
N LYS A 35 -10.40 10.13 -0.43
CA LYS A 35 -10.71 9.58 0.90
C LYS A 35 -9.63 8.58 1.35
N CYS A 36 -9.27 7.64 0.48
CA CYS A 36 -8.29 6.61 0.78
C CYS A 36 -6.86 7.15 0.80
N CYS A 37 -6.54 8.14 -0.02
CA CYS A 37 -5.30 8.90 0.09
C CYS A 37 -5.19 9.59 1.46
N SER A 38 -6.26 10.23 1.95
CA SER A 38 -6.26 10.86 3.27
C SER A 38 -6.03 9.83 4.39
N ASN A 39 -6.67 8.66 4.35
CA ASN A 39 -6.39 7.58 5.31
C ASN A 39 -4.93 7.09 5.21
N LEU A 40 -4.43 6.89 3.98
CA LEU A 40 -3.09 6.38 3.73
C LEU A 40 -2.01 7.34 4.26
N VAL A 41 -2.13 8.63 3.98
CA VAL A 41 -1.15 9.65 4.36
C VAL A 41 -1.25 9.98 5.85
N ASN A 42 -2.46 10.23 6.36
CA ASN A 42 -2.64 10.80 7.69
C ASN A 42 -2.77 9.76 8.81
N VAL A 43 -3.20 8.53 8.50
CA VAL A 43 -3.45 7.48 9.52
C VAL A 43 -2.44 6.34 9.41
N VAL A 44 -2.30 5.76 8.21
CA VAL A 44 -1.38 4.63 7.97
C VAL A 44 0.06 5.11 8.09
N GLY A 45 0.39 6.17 7.35
CA GLY A 45 1.71 6.79 7.32
C GLY A 45 2.71 6.03 6.43
N LYS A 46 3.72 6.77 5.95
CA LYS A 46 4.66 6.32 4.91
C LYS A 46 5.36 5.02 5.27
N GLN A 47 5.86 4.92 6.49
CA GLN A 47 6.64 3.76 6.92
C GLN A 47 5.81 2.48 6.91
N CYS A 48 4.61 2.51 7.50
CA CYS A 48 3.72 1.35 7.49
C CYS A 48 3.36 0.94 6.07
N TYR A 49 3.03 1.91 5.21
CA TYR A 49 2.67 1.65 3.83
C TYR A 49 3.84 1.05 3.02
N ASP A 50 5.03 1.63 3.12
CA ASP A 50 6.23 1.14 2.44
C ASP A 50 6.59 -0.28 2.90
N ASP A 51 6.53 -0.56 4.20
CA ASP A 51 6.93 -1.85 4.74
C ASP A 51 5.90 -2.95 4.43
N MET A 52 4.60 -2.62 4.44
CA MET A 52 3.56 -3.52 3.93
C MET A 52 3.74 -3.81 2.44
N SER A 53 4.03 -2.78 1.64
CA SER A 53 4.24 -2.93 0.18
C SER A 53 5.46 -3.79 -0.14
N LYS A 54 6.57 -3.61 0.60
CA LYS A 54 7.76 -4.46 0.48
C LYS A 54 7.44 -5.90 0.84
N TYR A 55 6.72 -6.13 1.92
CA TYR A 55 6.32 -7.48 2.33
C TYR A 55 5.46 -8.16 1.25
N VAL A 56 4.43 -7.47 0.74
CA VAL A 56 3.58 -7.97 -0.36
C VAL A 56 4.43 -8.34 -1.58
N ALA A 57 5.41 -7.52 -1.94
CA ALA A 57 6.30 -7.77 -3.07
C ALA A 57 7.25 -8.98 -2.87
N THR A 58 7.37 -9.50 -1.64
CA THR A 58 8.13 -10.73 -1.34
C THR A 58 7.28 -12.00 -1.32
N LEU A 59 5.95 -11.88 -1.43
CA LEU A 59 5.07 -13.05 -1.47
C LEU A 59 5.39 -13.89 -2.72
N PRO A 60 5.46 -15.24 -2.63
CA PRO A 60 5.93 -16.09 -3.73
C PRO A 60 5.20 -15.89 -5.06
N ASN A 61 3.89 -15.65 -5.02
CA ASN A 61 3.05 -15.40 -6.20
C ASN A 61 3.24 -14.00 -6.81
N LEU A 62 3.83 -13.06 -6.07
CA LEU A 62 4.03 -11.67 -6.47
C LEU A 62 5.50 -11.31 -6.71
N MET A 63 6.43 -12.11 -6.21
CA MET A 63 7.87 -11.92 -6.35
C MET A 63 8.35 -11.72 -7.80
N PRO A 64 7.78 -12.40 -8.83
CA PRO A 64 8.14 -12.11 -10.23
C PRO A 64 7.83 -10.67 -10.67
N LYS A 65 6.90 -9.99 -10.00
CA LYS A 65 6.48 -8.60 -10.25
C LYS A 65 6.96 -7.63 -9.18
N LYS A 66 7.92 -8.03 -8.36
CA LYS A 66 8.39 -7.26 -7.19
C LYS A 66 8.70 -5.80 -7.55
N ASP A 67 9.49 -5.57 -8.59
CA ASP A 67 9.92 -4.22 -8.96
C ASP A 67 8.76 -3.36 -9.46
N GLU A 68 7.82 -3.94 -10.22
CA GLU A 68 6.60 -3.25 -10.64
C GLU A 68 5.73 -2.86 -9.44
N ILE A 69 5.54 -3.78 -8.49
CA ILE A 69 4.76 -3.55 -7.26
C ILE A 69 5.37 -2.42 -6.43
N LEU A 70 6.69 -2.47 -6.23
CA LEU A 70 7.41 -1.43 -5.48
C LEU A 70 7.36 -0.07 -6.20
N GLN A 71 7.44 -0.05 -7.53
CA GLN A 71 7.32 1.18 -8.29
C GLN A 71 5.90 1.75 -8.24
N ARG A 72 4.86 0.92 -8.42
CA ARG A 72 3.45 1.33 -8.29
C ARG A 72 3.15 1.83 -6.88
N SER A 73 3.69 1.15 -5.86
CA SER A 73 3.55 1.57 -4.46
C SER A 73 4.07 2.99 -4.24
N LYS A 74 5.28 3.30 -4.74
CA LYS A 74 5.85 4.66 -4.70
C LYS A 74 4.98 5.67 -5.44
N ASN A 75 4.47 5.32 -6.62
CA ASN A 75 3.62 6.20 -7.41
C ASN A 75 2.31 6.54 -6.67
N VAL A 76 1.66 5.54 -6.06
CA VAL A 76 0.46 5.73 -5.23
C VAL A 76 0.75 6.66 -4.06
N TRP A 77 1.86 6.43 -3.33
CA TRP A 77 2.23 7.32 -2.22
C TRP A 77 2.42 8.76 -2.69
N ASN A 78 3.18 8.96 -3.76
CA ASN A 78 3.46 10.29 -4.29
C ASN A 78 2.19 11.01 -4.76
N ALA A 79 1.28 10.30 -5.43
CA ALA A 79 -0.02 10.86 -5.83
C ALA A 79 -0.89 11.23 -4.62
N CYS A 80 -0.90 10.40 -3.58
CA CYS A 80 -1.66 10.71 -2.36
C CYS A 80 -1.04 11.83 -1.53
N ALA A 81 0.29 11.94 -1.48
CA ALA A 81 0.99 12.97 -0.70
C ALA A 81 0.86 14.38 -1.28
N THR A 82 0.34 14.52 -2.51
CA THR A 82 0.06 15.82 -3.14
C THR A 82 -1.35 16.35 -2.87
N HIS A 83 -2.19 15.59 -2.18
CA HIS A 83 -3.56 15.94 -1.79
C HIS A 83 -3.63 16.33 -0.32
#